data_AF-A0A1P8XFA1-F1
#
_entry.id   AF-A0A1P8XFA1-F1
#
_cell.length_a   1.000
_cell.length_b   1.000
_cell.length_c   1.000
_cell.angle_alpha   90.00
_cell.angle_beta   90.00
_cell.angle_gamma   90.00
#
_symmetry.space_group_name_H-M   'P 1'
#
loop_
_entity.id
_entity.type
_entity.pdbx_description
1 polymer ?
#
loop_
_entity_poly.entity_id
_entity_poly.type
_entity_poly.pdbx_seq_one_letter_code
_entity_poly.pdbx_strand_id
1 'polypeptide(L)'
;MSRVLGWLKLRAVRLSLAIIAGLLLYASFPPVGWWWAAIIGVALLTVVVKDQTTTAAGGFGYGFLCGAAFYLPLLPWISGLVGVAPWAALSLMCALFPAVFGMLAVLVRDLPGWPVWTALVWMVAEWLKSVIPFGGFPWGVLGFSQTNGPLLPLTRLGGVPLVSFAVAVVAVSAVAIGLEVVAWWRESAKDRPPAVVLPGLCIAVVLLGIAAVHPGVRQSGAGSDDDPVVTVAAIQGNVPRLGLDFNAQRRAVLDNHVKETLRLAEEVRAGRAPQPQFVVWPENSSDIDPLANADAGEQISLAAKAIGAPILVGAVVAHPDSTRDNPAALNTVIVWDPVDGPGERHDKKIIQPFGEYLPWRGFFSMLSSYAERAGYFVPGDGNGVVQAAGVPVGITTCWEVIFDRAARESVLSGAQVLAVPTNNATFDQTMSEQQLAFSRARAVEHNRYVVVAATTGISAIIAPDGRELARTEWFQPGTLNMAIRLKTALTPATQWGPLVQFALVALGIGAAASGLWRRVRHNGGLLRPTGESGASDLETRGAS
;
A
#
# COMPACT_ATOMS: atom_id res chain seq x y z
N MET A 1 23.63 -1.19 -42.86
CA MET A 1 22.87 -2.34 -42.29
C MET A 1 23.37 -2.81 -40.92
N SER A 2 24.66 -3.13 -40.75
CA SER A 2 25.22 -3.66 -39.47
C SER A 2 25.03 -2.76 -38.24
N ARG A 3 25.21 -1.43 -38.36
CA ARG A 3 24.99 -0.47 -37.26
C ARG A 3 23.52 -0.36 -36.82
N VAL A 4 22.59 -0.46 -37.77
CA VAL A 4 21.15 -0.42 -37.51
C VAL A 4 20.72 -1.70 -36.78
N LEU A 5 21.21 -2.87 -37.20
CA LEU A 5 20.97 -4.12 -36.48
C LEU A 5 21.57 -4.10 -35.05
N GLY A 6 22.75 -3.51 -34.85
CA GLY A 6 23.34 -3.36 -33.52
C GLY A 6 22.49 -2.47 -32.59
N TRP A 7 22.01 -1.34 -33.11
CA TRP A 7 21.10 -0.45 -32.38
C TRP A 7 19.77 -1.10 -32.03
N LEU A 8 19.18 -1.85 -32.97
CA LEU A 8 17.93 -2.58 -32.75
C LEU A 8 18.11 -3.67 -31.68
N LYS A 9 19.23 -4.39 -31.68
CA LYS A 9 19.55 -5.39 -30.65
C LYS A 9 19.66 -4.77 -29.25
N LEU A 10 20.38 -3.65 -29.11
CA LEU A 10 20.52 -2.94 -27.83
C LEU A 10 19.18 -2.42 -27.30
N ARG A 11 18.33 -1.87 -28.18
CA ARG A 11 16.98 -1.43 -27.80
C ARG A 11 16.09 -2.60 -27.39
N ALA A 12 16.12 -3.71 -28.13
CA ALA A 12 15.36 -4.91 -27.81
C ALA A 12 15.74 -5.47 -26.42
N VAL A 13 17.05 -5.54 -26.12
CA VAL A 13 17.53 -5.97 -24.79
C VAL A 13 16.95 -5.09 -23.68
N ARG A 14 16.98 -3.76 -23.82
CA ARG A 14 16.42 -2.85 -22.80
C ARG A 14 14.91 -2.97 -22.63
N LEU A 15 14.19 -3.14 -23.74
CA LEU A 15 12.75 -3.41 -23.69
C LEU A 15 12.46 -4.69 -22.92
N SER A 16 13.19 -5.78 -23.23
CA SER A 16 13.06 -7.05 -22.51
C SER A 16 13.40 -6.91 -21.02
N LEU A 17 14.49 -6.22 -20.67
CA LEU A 17 14.86 -5.99 -19.28
C LEU A 17 13.81 -5.16 -18.52
N ALA A 18 13.19 -4.16 -19.16
CA ALA A 18 12.13 -3.37 -18.55
C ALA A 18 10.86 -4.21 -18.30
N ILE A 19 10.47 -5.08 -19.25
CA ILE A 19 9.33 -5.99 -19.08
C ILE A 19 9.62 -7.01 -17.97
N ILE A 20 10.79 -7.65 -17.99
CA ILE A 20 11.20 -8.62 -16.97
C ILE A 20 11.25 -7.94 -15.59
N ALA A 21 11.75 -6.70 -15.51
CA ALA A 21 11.73 -5.91 -14.28
C ALA A 21 10.30 -5.78 -13.74
N GLY A 22 9.33 -5.38 -14.58
CA GLY A 22 7.93 -5.24 -14.17
C GLY A 22 7.30 -6.56 -13.71
N LEU A 23 7.58 -7.66 -14.41
CA LEU A 23 7.09 -8.99 -14.03
C LEU A 23 7.70 -9.49 -12.71
N LEU A 24 8.97 -9.19 -12.45
CA LEU A 24 9.63 -9.49 -11.18
C LEU A 24 9.07 -8.63 -10.04
N LEU A 25 8.75 -7.36 -10.31
CA LEU A 25 8.02 -6.53 -9.36
C LEU A 25 6.66 -7.17 -9.05
N TYR A 26 5.90 -7.62 -10.04
CA TYR A 26 4.63 -8.33 -9.83
C TYR A 26 4.81 -9.59 -8.96
N ALA A 27 5.79 -10.44 -9.30
CA ALA A 27 6.08 -11.68 -8.56
C ALA A 27 6.49 -11.43 -7.10
N SER A 28 6.88 -10.21 -6.75
CA SER A 28 7.22 -9.85 -5.37
C SER A 28 6.00 -9.60 -4.47
N PHE A 29 4.80 -9.43 -5.04
CA PHE A 29 3.55 -9.23 -4.29
C PHE A 29 2.76 -10.54 -4.17
N PRO A 30 1.88 -10.67 -3.16
CA PRO A 30 0.93 -11.78 -3.12
C PRO A 30 0.07 -11.85 -4.40
N PRO A 31 -0.24 -13.07 -4.88
CA PRO A 31 -0.08 -14.35 -4.18
C PRO A 31 1.32 -14.99 -4.30
N VAL A 32 2.20 -14.47 -5.16
CA VAL A 32 3.53 -15.08 -5.41
C VAL A 32 4.49 -14.80 -4.26
N GLY A 33 4.60 -13.53 -3.84
CA GLY A 33 5.30 -13.13 -2.62
C GLY A 33 6.82 -13.36 -2.61
N TRP A 34 7.48 -13.44 -3.77
CA TRP A 34 8.95 -13.58 -3.85
C TRP A 34 9.64 -12.26 -3.54
N TRP A 35 9.86 -11.99 -2.26
CA TRP A 35 10.43 -10.72 -1.76
C TRP A 35 11.72 -10.29 -2.50
N TRP A 36 12.58 -11.23 -2.90
CA TRP A 36 13.83 -10.96 -3.60
C TRP A 36 13.62 -10.48 -5.04
N ALA A 37 12.47 -10.81 -5.66
CA ALA A 37 12.14 -10.39 -7.02
C ALA A 37 11.98 -8.87 -7.11
N ALA A 38 11.56 -8.19 -6.03
CA ALA A 38 11.52 -6.73 -5.97
C ALA A 38 12.92 -6.12 -6.16
N ILE A 39 13.93 -6.67 -5.47
CA ILE A 39 15.31 -6.20 -5.54
C ILE A 39 15.86 -6.40 -6.96
N ILE A 40 15.65 -7.58 -7.55
CA ILE A 40 16.11 -7.87 -8.91
C ILE A 40 15.37 -6.99 -9.93
N GLY A 41 14.05 -6.82 -9.80
CA GLY A 41 13.25 -5.98 -10.69
C GLY A 41 13.74 -4.53 -10.70
N VAL A 42 13.95 -3.93 -9.54
CA VAL A 42 14.52 -2.57 -9.43
C VAL A 42 15.95 -2.51 -10.00
N ALA A 43 16.77 -3.54 -9.76
CA ALA A 43 18.13 -3.61 -10.30
C ALA A 43 18.14 -3.64 -11.84
N LEU A 44 17.28 -4.46 -12.47
CA LEU A 44 17.18 -4.52 -13.93
C LEU A 44 16.72 -3.21 -14.54
N LEU A 45 15.71 -2.55 -13.95
CA LEU A 45 15.28 -1.23 -14.42
C LEU A 45 16.40 -0.18 -14.24
N THR A 46 17.15 -0.27 -13.15
CA THR A 46 18.31 0.60 -12.87
C THR A 46 19.39 0.45 -13.95
N VAL A 47 19.70 -0.78 -14.37
CA VAL A 47 20.65 -1.04 -15.48
C VAL A 47 20.21 -0.33 -16.76
N VAL A 48 18.91 -0.36 -17.08
CA VAL A 48 18.35 0.27 -18.27
C VAL A 48 18.48 1.81 -18.24
N VAL A 49 18.18 2.44 -17.10
CA VAL A 49 18.21 3.91 -16.98
C VAL A 49 19.62 4.47 -16.75
N LYS A 50 20.54 3.67 -16.19
CA LYS A 50 21.95 4.03 -16.00
C LYS A 50 22.74 4.03 -17.30
N ASP A 51 22.29 3.29 -18.32
CA ASP A 51 22.92 3.30 -19.65
C ASP A 51 22.95 4.71 -20.25
N GLN A 52 24.12 5.15 -20.69
CA GLN A 52 24.35 6.52 -21.15
C GLN A 52 23.52 6.92 -22.37
N THR A 53 23.09 5.95 -23.18
CA THR A 53 22.28 6.21 -24.37
C THR A 53 20.78 6.33 -24.05
N THR A 54 20.36 6.04 -22.83
CA THR A 54 18.98 6.26 -22.38
C THR A 54 18.77 7.74 -22.08
N THR A 55 17.90 8.43 -22.82
CA THR A 55 17.53 9.83 -22.57
C THR A 55 16.48 9.92 -21.46
N ALA A 56 16.15 11.13 -20.98
CA ALA A 56 15.09 11.30 -19.97
C ALA A 56 13.72 10.80 -20.48
N ALA A 57 13.39 11.08 -21.75
CA ALA A 57 12.20 10.54 -22.40
C ALA A 57 12.28 9.02 -22.60
N GLY A 58 13.46 8.48 -22.90
CA GLY A 58 13.68 7.04 -22.94
C GLY A 58 13.48 6.37 -21.57
N GLY A 59 14.00 6.98 -20.51
CA GLY A 59 13.80 6.55 -19.13
C GLY A 59 12.32 6.55 -18.75
N PHE A 60 11.57 7.58 -19.16
CA PHE A 60 10.11 7.61 -19.02
C PHE A 60 9.46 6.42 -19.74
N GLY A 61 9.80 6.18 -21.02
CA GLY A 61 9.23 5.07 -21.79
C GLY A 61 9.54 3.69 -21.21
N TYR A 62 10.79 3.44 -20.79
CA TYR A 62 11.16 2.16 -20.16
C TYR A 62 10.52 1.98 -18.78
N GLY A 63 10.43 3.06 -18.00
CA GLY A 63 9.71 3.06 -16.73
C GLY A 63 8.22 2.77 -16.93
N PHE A 64 7.58 3.37 -17.93
CA PHE A 64 6.18 3.11 -18.28
C PHE A 64 5.97 1.64 -18.69
N LEU A 65 6.85 1.09 -19.52
CA LEU A 65 6.77 -0.32 -19.94
C LEU A 65 6.92 -1.27 -18.75
N CYS A 66 7.88 -1.01 -17.86
CA CYS A 66 8.03 -1.74 -16.60
C CYS A 66 6.78 -1.62 -15.73
N GLY A 67 6.25 -0.41 -15.56
CA GLY A 67 5.02 -0.16 -14.82
C GLY A 67 3.82 -0.88 -15.39
N ALA A 68 3.66 -0.93 -16.72
CA ALA A 68 2.56 -1.64 -17.36
C ALA A 68 2.68 -3.15 -17.15
N ALA A 69 3.88 -3.71 -17.32
CA ALA A 69 4.16 -5.12 -17.04
C ALA A 69 3.99 -5.49 -15.56
N PHE A 70 4.08 -4.52 -14.66
CA PHE A 70 3.85 -4.70 -13.22
C PHE A 70 2.35 -4.59 -12.85
N TYR A 71 1.68 -3.50 -13.20
CA TYR A 71 0.34 -3.18 -12.69
C TYR A 71 -0.80 -3.94 -13.37
N LEU A 72 -0.68 -4.25 -14.66
CA LEU A 72 -1.70 -5.04 -15.36
C LEU A 72 -1.95 -6.40 -14.67
N PRO A 73 -0.91 -7.23 -14.40
CA PRO A 73 -1.12 -8.49 -13.67
C PRO A 73 -1.34 -8.31 -12.17
N LEU A 74 -0.97 -7.17 -11.57
CA LEU A 74 -1.16 -6.91 -10.13
C LEU A 74 -2.62 -6.59 -9.76
N LEU A 75 -3.35 -5.94 -10.66
CA LEU A 75 -4.70 -5.38 -10.41
C LEU A 75 -5.86 -6.06 -11.18
N PRO A 76 -5.80 -7.35 -11.58
CA PRO A 76 -6.82 -7.94 -12.46
C PRO A 76 -8.22 -7.94 -11.82
N TRP A 77 -8.30 -7.98 -10.48
CA TRP A 77 -9.53 -7.92 -9.71
C TRP A 77 -10.34 -6.63 -9.93
N ILE A 78 -9.71 -5.52 -10.34
CA ILE A 78 -10.43 -4.28 -10.71
C ILE A 78 -11.34 -4.51 -11.92
N SER A 79 -10.92 -5.38 -12.85
CA SER A 79 -11.70 -5.69 -14.05
C SER A 79 -13.05 -6.34 -13.70
N GLY A 80 -13.08 -7.17 -12.65
CA GLY A 80 -14.31 -7.77 -12.14
C GLY A 80 -15.28 -6.75 -11.51
N LEU A 81 -14.74 -5.65 -10.96
CA LEU A 81 -15.53 -4.61 -10.28
C LEU A 81 -16.14 -3.59 -11.26
N VAL A 82 -15.31 -3.03 -12.14
CA VAL A 82 -15.67 -1.88 -12.99
C VAL A 82 -15.48 -2.13 -14.49
N GLY A 83 -15.01 -3.31 -14.87
CA GLY A 83 -14.76 -3.71 -16.26
C GLY A 83 -13.33 -3.49 -16.74
N VAL A 84 -13.05 -4.05 -17.92
CA VAL A 84 -11.70 -4.10 -18.52
C VAL A 84 -11.14 -2.70 -18.82
N ALA A 85 -11.97 -1.77 -19.30
CA ALA A 85 -11.50 -0.44 -19.69
C ALA A 85 -11.04 0.40 -18.48
N PRO A 86 -11.81 0.54 -17.38
CA PRO A 86 -11.31 1.21 -16.17
C PRO A 86 -10.11 0.50 -15.53
N TRP A 87 -10.05 -0.83 -15.56
CA TRP A 87 -8.87 -1.59 -15.09
C TRP A 87 -7.61 -1.23 -15.87
N ALA A 88 -7.67 -1.26 -17.21
CA ALA A 88 -6.55 -0.89 -18.06
C ALA A 88 -6.15 0.58 -17.83
N ALA A 89 -7.12 1.49 -17.75
CA ALA A 89 -6.87 2.91 -17.49
C ALA A 89 -6.16 3.13 -16.16
N LEU A 90 -6.63 2.51 -15.07
CA LEU A 90 -6.01 2.58 -13.75
C LEU A 90 -4.60 1.99 -13.76
N SER A 91 -4.42 0.82 -14.37
CA SER A 91 -3.13 0.12 -14.43
C SER A 91 -2.10 0.95 -15.21
N LEU A 92 -2.49 1.54 -16.33
CA LEU A 92 -1.62 2.40 -17.13
C LEU A 92 -1.37 3.76 -16.46
N MET A 93 -2.35 4.31 -15.73
CA MET A 93 -2.13 5.49 -14.87
C MET A 93 -1.09 5.17 -13.79
N CYS A 94 -1.20 4.00 -13.13
CA CYS A 94 -0.21 3.55 -12.15
C CYS A 94 1.18 3.35 -12.79
N ALA A 95 1.24 2.94 -14.06
CA ALA A 95 2.49 2.80 -14.80
C ALA A 95 3.20 4.15 -15.09
N LEU A 96 2.50 5.29 -15.01
CA LEU A 96 3.11 6.61 -15.13
C LEU A 96 4.08 6.92 -13.97
N PHE A 97 3.89 6.33 -12.79
CA PHE A 97 4.78 6.60 -11.65
C PHE A 97 6.16 5.92 -11.81
N PRO A 98 6.26 4.64 -12.19
CA PRO A 98 7.52 4.06 -12.67
C PRO A 98 8.12 4.81 -13.88
N ALA A 99 7.29 5.40 -14.76
CA ALA A 99 7.76 6.26 -15.85
C ALA A 99 8.43 7.54 -15.32
N VAL A 100 7.80 8.23 -14.35
CA VAL A 100 8.38 9.38 -13.65
C VAL A 100 9.69 8.98 -12.97
N PHE A 101 9.72 7.85 -12.26
CA PHE A 101 10.98 7.32 -11.71
C PHE A 101 12.05 7.17 -12.79
N GLY A 102 11.75 6.51 -13.91
CA GLY A 102 12.72 6.28 -14.98
C GLY A 102 13.28 7.58 -15.56
N MET A 103 12.45 8.61 -15.70
CA MET A 103 12.88 9.96 -16.08
C MET A 103 13.81 10.58 -15.03
N LEU A 104 13.41 10.59 -13.76
CA LEU A 104 14.19 11.19 -12.67
C LEU A 104 15.51 10.46 -12.42
N ALA A 105 15.50 9.13 -12.51
CA ALA A 105 16.69 8.29 -12.40
C ALA A 105 17.73 8.66 -13.46
N VAL A 106 17.29 8.93 -14.69
CA VAL A 106 18.17 9.43 -15.74
C VAL A 106 18.75 10.79 -15.37
N LEU A 107 18.01 11.72 -14.74
CA LEU A 107 18.53 13.04 -14.34
C LEU A 107 19.64 12.96 -13.28
N VAL A 108 19.54 11.99 -12.36
CA VAL A 108 20.45 11.88 -11.20
C VAL A 108 21.61 10.89 -11.41
N ARG A 109 21.60 10.09 -12.49
CA ARG A 109 22.57 9.00 -12.71
C ARG A 109 24.03 9.44 -12.79
N ASP A 110 24.29 10.71 -13.09
CA ASP A 110 25.64 11.28 -13.26
C ASP A 110 26.08 12.13 -12.05
N LEU A 111 25.28 12.17 -10.98
CA LEU A 111 25.64 12.82 -9.72
C LEU A 111 26.64 11.96 -8.93
N PRO A 112 27.59 12.56 -8.19
CA PRO A 112 28.42 11.82 -7.25
C PRO A 112 27.53 11.17 -6.19
N GLY A 113 27.73 9.87 -5.92
CA GLY A 113 26.83 9.11 -5.07
C GLY A 113 25.50 8.74 -5.72
N TRP A 114 25.45 8.66 -7.06
CA TRP A 114 24.25 8.32 -7.85
C TRP A 114 23.40 7.16 -7.30
N PRO A 115 23.93 6.08 -6.68
CA PRO A 115 23.10 4.99 -6.19
C PRO A 115 22.08 5.44 -5.14
N VAL A 116 22.49 6.34 -4.24
CA VAL A 116 21.63 6.90 -3.19
C VAL A 116 20.56 7.79 -3.82
N TRP A 117 20.96 8.67 -4.74
CA TRP A 117 20.04 9.58 -5.42
C TRP A 117 19.01 8.85 -6.27
N THR A 118 19.42 7.80 -7.00
CA THR A 118 18.51 6.95 -7.77
C THR A 118 17.49 6.24 -6.86
N ALA A 119 17.90 5.74 -5.69
CA ALA A 119 16.97 5.18 -4.73
C ALA A 119 16.00 6.22 -4.15
N LEU A 120 16.48 7.45 -3.87
CA LEU A 120 15.64 8.53 -3.35
C LEU A 120 14.59 9.02 -4.35
N VAL A 121 14.91 9.10 -5.64
CA VAL A 121 13.91 9.49 -6.66
C VAL A 121 12.82 8.43 -6.87
N TRP A 122 13.05 7.17 -6.48
CA TRP A 122 11.98 6.17 -6.40
C TRP A 122 10.94 6.57 -5.35
N MET A 123 11.39 7.11 -4.20
CA MET A 123 10.50 7.54 -3.12
C MET A 123 9.60 8.69 -3.56
N VAL A 124 10.10 9.58 -4.42
CA VAL A 124 9.30 10.67 -5.01
C VAL A 124 8.15 10.09 -5.86
N ALA A 125 8.44 9.10 -6.71
CA ALA A 125 7.43 8.47 -7.56
C ALA A 125 6.36 7.70 -6.74
N GLU A 126 6.79 6.95 -5.72
CA GLU A 126 5.86 6.23 -4.83
C GLU A 126 5.01 7.16 -3.98
N TRP A 127 5.62 8.21 -3.41
CA TRP A 127 4.90 9.21 -2.64
C TRP A 127 3.83 9.88 -3.50
N LEU A 128 4.19 10.33 -4.72
CA LEU A 128 3.25 10.97 -5.64
C LEU A 128 2.04 10.08 -5.92
N LYS A 129 2.26 8.79 -6.17
CA LYS A 129 1.19 7.80 -6.38
C LYS A 129 0.31 7.59 -5.15
N SER A 130 0.90 7.72 -3.97
CA SER A 130 0.23 7.50 -2.68
C SER A 130 -0.57 8.71 -2.19
N VAL A 131 -0.49 9.85 -2.89
CA VAL A 131 -1.24 11.08 -2.54
C VAL A 131 -2.11 11.62 -3.68
N ILE A 132 -1.74 11.36 -4.95
CA ILE A 132 -2.43 11.90 -6.13
C ILE A 132 -2.71 10.78 -7.15
N PRO A 133 -3.89 10.79 -7.81
CA PRO A 133 -5.06 11.64 -7.56
C PRO A 133 -5.95 11.11 -6.42
N PHE A 134 -6.91 11.93 -5.98
CA PHE A 134 -8.01 11.53 -5.08
C PHE A 134 -7.60 10.88 -3.74
N GLY A 135 -6.51 11.36 -3.14
CA GLY A 135 -6.01 10.81 -1.87
C GLY A 135 -5.06 9.62 -2.04
N GLY A 136 -4.79 9.21 -3.28
CA GLY A 136 -3.74 8.27 -3.68
C GLY A 136 -4.19 6.82 -3.89
N PHE A 137 -3.36 6.06 -4.61
CA PHE A 137 -3.52 4.63 -4.84
C PHE A 137 -2.20 3.90 -4.48
N PRO A 138 -1.90 3.69 -3.18
CA PRO A 138 -0.63 3.13 -2.73
C PRO A 138 -0.43 1.63 -3.03
N TRP A 139 -1.32 1.00 -3.80
CA TRP A 139 -1.16 -0.39 -4.25
C TRP A 139 0.12 -0.59 -5.08
N GLY A 140 0.89 -1.64 -4.82
CA GLY A 140 2.17 -1.87 -5.50
C GLY A 140 3.34 -1.01 -5.00
N VAL A 141 3.21 -0.34 -3.85
CA VAL A 141 4.37 0.26 -3.13
C VAL A 141 5.35 -0.85 -2.73
N LEU A 142 6.64 -0.67 -3.04
CA LEU A 142 7.68 -1.69 -2.89
C LEU A 142 7.76 -2.26 -1.47
N GLY A 143 7.58 -1.44 -0.43
CA GLY A 143 7.68 -1.90 0.95
C GLY A 143 6.74 -3.06 1.28
N PHE A 144 5.56 -3.13 0.66
CA PHE A 144 4.60 -4.22 0.89
C PHE A 144 5.02 -5.56 0.26
N SER A 145 5.93 -5.56 -0.71
CA SER A 145 6.53 -6.80 -1.25
C SER A 145 7.41 -7.54 -0.23
N GLN A 146 7.81 -6.86 0.85
CA GLN A 146 8.75 -7.40 1.83
C GLN A 146 8.06 -8.03 3.05
N THR A 147 6.74 -8.24 3.02
CA THR A 147 5.97 -8.78 4.14
C THR A 147 6.31 -10.24 4.47
N ASN A 148 6.89 -10.98 3.52
CA ASN A 148 7.52 -12.30 3.74
C ASN A 148 9.06 -12.24 3.73
N GLY A 149 9.63 -11.04 3.62
CA GLY A 149 11.06 -10.81 3.41
C GLY A 149 11.80 -10.36 4.67
N PRO A 150 13.14 -10.38 4.64
CA PRO A 150 13.98 -10.00 5.78
C PRO A 150 13.95 -8.49 6.08
N LEU A 151 13.40 -7.68 5.16
CA LEU A 151 13.33 -6.22 5.28
C LEU A 151 12.10 -5.74 6.07
N LEU A 152 11.10 -6.61 6.33
CA LEU A 152 9.89 -6.25 7.09
C LEU A 152 10.18 -5.56 8.44
N PRO A 153 11.16 -5.99 9.27
CA PRO A 153 11.45 -5.36 10.56
C PRO A 153 11.76 -3.86 10.47
N LEU A 154 12.28 -3.38 9.32
CA LEU A 154 12.57 -1.96 9.12
C LEU A 154 11.32 -1.08 9.12
N THR A 155 10.13 -1.65 8.88
CA THR A 155 8.85 -0.94 9.03
C THR A 155 8.70 -0.33 10.43
N ARG A 156 9.24 -0.98 11.48
CA ARG A 156 9.21 -0.46 12.85
C ARG A 156 9.96 0.87 13.02
N LEU A 157 10.96 1.14 12.18
CA LEU A 157 11.79 2.35 12.28
C LEU A 157 11.22 3.55 11.53
N GLY A 158 10.83 3.36 10.27
CA GLY A 158 10.45 4.47 9.39
C GLY A 158 9.26 4.14 8.49
N GLY A 159 8.48 3.13 8.88
CA GLY A 159 7.31 2.68 8.17
C GLY A 159 7.60 2.01 6.84
N VAL A 160 6.53 1.76 6.09
CA VAL A 160 6.61 1.21 4.73
C VAL A 160 7.52 2.03 3.79
N PRO A 161 7.56 3.39 3.83
CA PRO A 161 8.47 4.17 2.98
C PRO A 161 9.95 3.85 3.20
N LEU A 162 10.38 3.61 4.45
CA LEU A 162 11.78 3.22 4.72
C LEU A 162 12.10 1.85 4.13
N VAL A 163 11.15 0.91 4.14
CA VAL A 163 11.34 -0.40 3.51
C VAL A 163 11.45 -0.28 1.99
N SER A 164 10.59 0.52 1.35
CA SER A 164 10.71 0.81 -0.08
C SER A 164 12.10 1.39 -0.41
N PHE A 165 12.57 2.34 0.40
CA PHE A 165 13.90 2.93 0.23
C PHE A 165 15.01 1.88 0.39
N ALA A 166 14.90 1.01 1.40
CA ALA A 166 15.87 -0.06 1.64
C ALA A 166 15.94 -1.05 0.47
N VAL A 167 14.79 -1.46 -0.11
CA VAL A 167 14.75 -2.29 -1.32
C VAL A 167 15.44 -1.58 -2.48
N ALA A 168 15.08 -0.31 -2.73
CA ALA A 168 15.63 0.46 -3.85
C ALA A 168 17.14 0.69 -3.70
N VAL A 169 17.62 1.09 -2.52
CA VAL A 169 19.03 1.37 -2.29
C VAL A 169 19.89 0.11 -2.35
N VAL A 170 19.40 -1.03 -1.86
CA VAL A 170 20.09 -2.32 -2.00
C VAL A 170 20.18 -2.72 -3.48
N ALA A 171 19.07 -2.65 -4.22
CA ALA A 171 19.03 -3.00 -5.63
C ALA A 171 19.98 -2.13 -6.47
N VAL A 172 19.92 -0.82 -6.29
CA VAL A 172 20.75 0.14 -7.03
C VAL A 172 22.23 0.02 -6.62
N SER A 173 22.51 -0.20 -5.33
CA SER A 173 23.89 -0.40 -4.85
C SER A 173 24.50 -1.68 -5.41
N ALA A 174 23.73 -2.77 -5.52
CA ALA A 174 24.19 -4.00 -6.15
C ALA A 174 24.56 -3.79 -7.63
N VAL A 175 23.75 -3.02 -8.37
CA VAL A 175 24.07 -2.62 -9.75
C VAL A 175 25.33 -1.77 -9.79
N ALA A 176 25.49 -0.80 -8.89
CA ALA A 176 26.68 0.04 -8.83
C ALA A 176 27.95 -0.77 -8.60
N ILE A 177 27.94 -1.70 -7.65
CA ILE A 177 29.07 -2.61 -7.40
C ILE A 177 29.37 -3.44 -8.65
N GLY A 178 28.35 -4.02 -9.27
CA GLY A 178 28.52 -4.84 -10.48
C GLY A 178 29.15 -4.07 -11.65
N LEU A 179 28.70 -2.83 -11.89
CA LEU A 179 29.27 -1.97 -12.93
C LEU A 179 30.73 -1.60 -12.65
N GLU A 180 31.06 -1.22 -11.41
CA GLU A 180 32.43 -0.85 -11.00
C GLU A 180 33.38 -2.05 -11.08
N VAL A 181 32.95 -3.25 -10.66
CA VAL A 181 33.77 -4.47 -10.74
C VAL A 181 34.03 -4.86 -12.19
N VAL A 182 33.01 -4.78 -13.06
CA VAL A 182 33.17 -5.07 -14.50
C VAL A 182 34.10 -4.06 -15.18
N ALA A 183 33.99 -2.78 -14.84
CA ALA A 183 34.90 -1.75 -15.35
C ALA A 183 36.34 -2.02 -14.91
N TRP A 184 36.54 -2.30 -13.61
CA TRP A 184 37.84 -2.62 -13.03
C TRP A 184 38.50 -3.84 -13.70
N TRP A 185 37.74 -4.90 -13.96
CA TRP A 185 38.24 -6.08 -14.69
C TRP A 185 38.60 -5.81 -16.15
N ARG A 186 37.85 -4.96 -16.84
CA ARG A 186 38.05 -4.70 -18.28
C ARG A 186 39.20 -3.75 -18.57
N GLU A 187 39.37 -2.71 -17.76
CA GLU A 187 40.33 -1.64 -18.04
C GLU A 187 41.76 -1.98 -17.61
N SER A 188 42.01 -3.20 -17.07
CA SER A 188 43.28 -3.53 -16.41
C SER A 188 43.70 -2.47 -15.39
N ALA A 189 42.72 -1.73 -14.82
CA ALA A 189 42.89 -0.64 -13.89
C ALA A 189 43.27 -1.15 -12.49
N LYS A 190 44.28 -2.04 -12.43
CA LYS A 190 44.78 -2.68 -11.22
C LYS A 190 45.29 -1.66 -10.19
N ASP A 191 45.63 -0.45 -10.64
CA ASP A 191 46.22 0.61 -9.81
C ASP A 191 45.19 1.43 -9.01
N ARG A 192 43.88 1.27 -9.26
CA ARG A 192 42.83 1.95 -8.48
C ARG A 192 41.76 0.95 -8.02
N PRO A 193 41.45 0.87 -6.72
CA PRO A 193 40.39 0.00 -6.24
C PRO A 193 39.03 0.45 -6.79
N PRO A 194 38.09 -0.48 -7.06
CA PRO A 194 36.77 -0.15 -7.58
C PRO A 194 36.00 0.70 -6.55
N ALA A 195 35.17 1.64 -7.01
CA ALA A 195 34.45 2.59 -6.15
C ALA A 195 33.22 1.98 -5.44
N VAL A 196 33.44 0.89 -4.69
CA VAL A 196 32.40 0.07 -4.06
C VAL A 196 32.07 0.46 -2.62
N VAL A 197 32.82 1.40 -2.02
CA VAL A 197 32.68 1.75 -0.59
C VAL A 197 31.30 2.29 -0.26
N LEU A 198 30.82 3.31 -0.99
CA LEU A 198 29.51 3.90 -0.71
C LEU A 198 28.35 2.91 -0.98
N PRO A 199 28.29 2.20 -2.13
CA PRO A 199 27.30 1.15 -2.34
C PRO A 199 27.35 0.03 -1.28
N GLY A 200 28.56 -0.40 -0.91
CA GLY A 200 28.78 -1.41 0.12
C GLY A 200 28.30 -0.93 1.50
N LEU A 201 28.56 0.33 1.83
CA LEU A 201 28.06 0.97 3.06
C LEU A 201 26.54 1.04 3.07
N CYS A 202 25.89 1.37 1.94
CA CYS A 202 24.43 1.40 1.86
C CYS A 202 23.82 0.03 2.17
N ILE A 203 24.37 -1.04 1.58
CA ILE A 203 23.93 -2.42 1.86
C ILE A 203 24.22 -2.78 3.32
N ALA A 204 25.41 -2.47 3.83
CA ALA A 204 25.78 -2.74 5.22
C ALA A 204 24.86 -2.03 6.21
N VAL A 205 24.52 -0.76 6.00
CA VAL A 205 23.60 0.01 6.85
C VAL A 205 22.20 -0.63 6.87
N VAL A 206 21.69 -1.08 5.73
CA VAL A 206 20.41 -1.78 5.66
C VAL A 206 20.46 -3.10 6.45
N LEU A 207 21.51 -3.92 6.24
CA LEU A 207 21.68 -5.19 6.95
C LEU A 207 21.87 -5.01 8.46
N LEU A 208 22.66 -4.02 8.88
CA LEU A 208 22.85 -3.66 10.28
C LEU A 208 21.55 -3.14 10.91
N GLY A 209 20.78 -2.34 10.16
CA GLY A 209 19.45 -1.88 10.58
C GLY A 209 18.49 -3.03 10.84
N ILE A 210 18.47 -4.04 9.94
CA ILE A 210 17.68 -5.26 10.16
C ILE A 210 18.17 -5.99 11.42
N ALA A 211 19.49 -6.21 11.54
CA ALA A 211 20.08 -6.94 12.66
C ALA A 211 19.79 -6.26 14.01
N ALA A 212 19.79 -4.93 14.05
CA ALA A 212 19.51 -4.15 15.26
C ALA A 212 18.03 -4.21 15.69
N VAL A 213 17.10 -4.24 14.73
CA VAL A 213 15.65 -4.11 15.01
C VAL A 213 14.94 -5.45 15.12
N HIS A 214 15.41 -6.45 14.38
CA HIS A 214 14.77 -7.77 14.27
C HIS A 214 14.56 -8.47 15.63
N PRO A 215 15.50 -8.46 16.60
CA PRO A 215 15.27 -9.05 17.91
C PRO A 215 14.06 -8.44 18.64
N GLY A 216 13.95 -7.11 18.65
CA GLY A 216 12.82 -6.41 19.29
C GLY A 216 11.49 -6.67 18.59
N VAL A 217 11.48 -6.74 17.26
CA VAL A 217 10.28 -7.13 16.50
C VAL A 217 9.86 -8.56 16.86
N ARG A 218 10.80 -9.51 16.91
CA ARG A 218 10.49 -10.89 17.29
C ARG A 218 9.99 -11.02 18.72
N GLN A 219 10.59 -10.31 19.68
CA GLN A 219 10.14 -10.30 21.06
C GLN A 219 8.68 -9.81 21.17
N SER A 220 8.37 -8.71 20.50
CA SER A 220 7.00 -8.17 20.43
C SER A 220 5.99 -9.20 19.91
N GLY A 221 6.34 -9.94 18.86
CA GLY A 221 5.47 -10.95 18.25
C GLY A 221 5.39 -12.29 18.99
N ALA A 222 6.42 -12.64 19.77
CA ALA A 222 6.40 -13.80 20.65
C ALA A 222 5.49 -13.60 21.86
N GLY A 223 5.06 -12.37 22.14
CA GLY A 223 4.28 -12.05 23.32
C GLY A 223 5.06 -12.33 24.61
N SER A 224 6.37 -12.04 24.61
CA SER A 224 7.26 -12.22 25.76
C SER A 224 7.21 -11.05 26.75
N ASP A 225 6.41 -10.04 26.46
CA ASP A 225 6.20 -8.88 27.31
C ASP A 225 5.04 -9.15 28.31
N ASP A 226 5.05 -8.48 29.46
CA ASP A 226 4.03 -8.60 30.51
C ASP A 226 2.71 -7.85 30.17
N ASP A 227 2.45 -7.64 28.89
CA ASP A 227 1.25 -6.96 28.40
C ASP A 227 -0.02 -7.77 28.72
N PRO A 228 -1.14 -7.12 29.10
CA PRO A 228 -2.41 -7.79 29.37
C PRO A 228 -2.88 -8.67 28.22
N VAL A 229 -3.43 -9.84 28.55
CA VAL A 229 -3.95 -10.80 27.56
C VAL A 229 -5.48 -10.68 27.51
N VAL A 230 -6.03 -10.58 26.31
CA VAL A 230 -7.48 -10.65 26.07
C VAL A 230 -7.77 -11.65 24.96
N THR A 231 -8.92 -12.31 25.03
CA THR A 231 -9.41 -13.16 23.95
C THR A 231 -10.24 -12.33 22.99
N VAL A 232 -9.96 -12.41 21.69
CA VAL A 232 -10.71 -11.70 20.64
C VAL A 232 -11.19 -12.68 19.60
N ALA A 233 -12.43 -12.48 19.14
CA ALA A 233 -12.98 -13.26 18.04
C ALA A 233 -13.13 -12.42 16.76
N ALA A 234 -12.84 -13.02 15.61
CA ALA A 234 -13.17 -12.49 14.29
C ALA A 234 -14.14 -13.46 13.60
N ILE A 235 -15.26 -12.93 13.12
CA ILE A 235 -16.35 -13.72 12.51
C ILE A 235 -16.36 -13.50 11.00
N GLN A 236 -16.42 -14.58 10.25
CA GLN A 236 -16.53 -14.60 8.80
C GLN A 236 -17.81 -15.36 8.43
N GLY A 237 -18.88 -14.62 8.11
CA GLY A 237 -20.18 -15.26 7.81
C GLY A 237 -20.30 -15.78 6.37
N ASN A 238 -19.51 -15.28 5.42
CA ASN A 238 -19.67 -15.53 3.98
C ASN A 238 -20.94 -14.90 3.38
N VAL A 239 -21.06 -14.92 2.05
CA VAL A 239 -22.26 -14.46 1.31
C VAL A 239 -23.15 -15.63 0.88
N PRO A 240 -24.47 -15.42 0.71
CA PRO A 240 -25.36 -16.43 0.13
C PRO A 240 -24.99 -16.78 -1.33
N ARG A 241 -25.37 -17.98 -1.79
CA ARG A 241 -25.23 -18.37 -3.21
C ARG A 241 -26.13 -17.51 -4.11
N LEU A 242 -25.70 -17.28 -5.36
CA LEU A 242 -26.44 -16.54 -6.40
C LEU A 242 -27.92 -16.98 -6.49
N GLY A 243 -28.84 -16.02 -6.61
CA GLY A 243 -30.28 -16.28 -6.83
C GLY A 243 -31.26 -15.48 -5.97
N LEU A 244 -30.76 -14.73 -4.97
CA LEU A 244 -31.58 -13.83 -4.14
C LEU A 244 -31.66 -12.43 -4.74
N ASP A 245 -32.78 -11.73 -4.50
CA ASP A 245 -32.89 -10.29 -4.80
C ASP A 245 -31.98 -9.44 -3.88
N PHE A 246 -31.81 -8.16 -4.21
CA PHE A 246 -30.85 -7.27 -3.54
C PHE A 246 -31.10 -7.13 -2.02
N ASN A 247 -32.36 -7.05 -1.58
CA ASN A 247 -32.66 -6.89 -0.15
C ASN A 247 -32.52 -8.21 0.61
N ALA A 248 -32.93 -9.32 -0.01
CA ALA A 248 -32.75 -10.65 0.55
C ALA A 248 -31.27 -11.02 0.69
N GLN A 249 -30.41 -10.58 -0.23
CA GLN A 249 -28.95 -10.74 -0.12
C GLN A 249 -28.39 -9.98 1.09
N ARG A 250 -28.74 -8.70 1.24
CA ARG A 250 -28.29 -7.86 2.37
C ARG A 250 -28.67 -8.46 3.72
N ARG A 251 -29.90 -8.97 3.84
CA ARG A 251 -30.37 -9.63 5.07
C ARG A 251 -29.62 -10.94 5.33
N ALA A 252 -29.42 -11.75 4.29
CA ALA A 252 -28.74 -13.04 4.41
C ALA A 252 -27.27 -12.90 4.85
N VAL A 253 -26.56 -11.84 4.44
CA VAL A 253 -25.19 -11.58 4.93
C VAL A 253 -25.20 -11.36 6.44
N LEU A 254 -26.10 -10.51 6.95
CA LEU A 254 -26.27 -10.29 8.39
C LEU A 254 -26.61 -11.61 9.11
N ASP A 255 -27.57 -12.37 8.59
CA ASP A 255 -27.97 -13.66 9.18
C ASP A 255 -26.81 -14.66 9.27
N ASN A 256 -25.94 -14.69 8.26
CA ASN A 256 -24.77 -15.56 8.28
C ASN A 256 -23.80 -15.20 9.42
N HIS A 257 -23.60 -13.90 9.68
CA HIS A 257 -22.70 -13.41 10.74
C HIS A 257 -23.30 -13.65 12.12
N VAL A 258 -24.61 -13.45 12.26
CA VAL A 258 -25.38 -13.81 13.45
C VAL A 258 -25.25 -15.31 13.72
N LYS A 259 -25.53 -16.15 12.74
CA LYS A 259 -25.46 -17.62 12.87
C LYS A 259 -24.09 -18.10 13.30
N GLU A 260 -23.03 -17.57 12.69
CA GLU A 260 -21.65 -17.94 13.04
C GLU A 260 -21.27 -17.48 14.44
N THR A 261 -21.75 -16.31 14.87
CA THR A 261 -21.58 -15.83 16.26
C THR A 261 -22.35 -16.69 17.26
N LEU A 262 -23.57 -17.13 16.92
CA LEU A 262 -24.36 -18.05 17.76
C LEU A 262 -23.67 -19.41 17.90
N ARG A 263 -23.01 -19.90 16.83
CA ARG A 263 -22.19 -21.12 16.88
C ARG A 263 -21.04 -20.97 17.86
N LEU A 264 -20.29 -19.86 17.79
CA LEU A 264 -19.22 -19.57 18.75
C LEU A 264 -19.78 -19.50 20.19
N ALA A 265 -20.92 -18.85 20.40
CA ALA A 265 -21.56 -18.76 21.72
C ALA A 265 -21.95 -20.13 22.29
N GLU A 266 -22.38 -21.07 21.45
CA GLU A 266 -22.61 -22.47 21.86
C GLU A 266 -21.32 -23.18 22.22
N GLU A 267 -20.24 -23.01 21.45
CA GLU A 267 -18.93 -23.58 21.75
C GLU A 267 -18.36 -23.05 23.08
N VAL A 268 -18.53 -21.77 23.36
CA VAL A 268 -18.12 -21.15 24.63
C VAL A 268 -18.94 -21.71 25.81
N ARG A 269 -20.27 -21.77 25.70
CA ARG A 269 -21.13 -22.35 26.74
C ARG A 269 -20.84 -23.83 27.00
N ALA A 270 -20.46 -24.57 25.95
CA ALA A 270 -20.05 -25.96 26.06
C ALA A 270 -18.62 -26.15 26.60
N GLY A 271 -17.88 -25.08 26.89
CA GLY A 271 -16.49 -25.12 27.35
C GLY A 271 -15.48 -25.57 26.28
N ARG A 272 -15.88 -25.53 24.99
CA ARG A 272 -15.04 -25.92 23.84
C ARG A 272 -14.24 -24.76 23.25
N ALA A 273 -14.63 -23.52 23.55
CA ALA A 273 -13.94 -22.30 23.15
C ALA A 273 -13.82 -21.32 24.33
N PRO A 274 -12.77 -20.49 24.40
CA PRO A 274 -12.65 -19.46 25.44
C PRO A 274 -13.65 -18.32 25.20
N GLN A 275 -14.14 -17.71 26.29
CA GLN A 275 -14.97 -16.51 26.22
C GLN A 275 -14.19 -15.34 25.58
N PRO A 276 -14.66 -14.75 24.47
CA PRO A 276 -14.06 -13.54 23.93
C PRO A 276 -14.41 -12.31 24.79
N GLN A 277 -13.46 -11.39 24.90
CA GLN A 277 -13.64 -10.06 25.49
C GLN A 277 -14.47 -9.15 24.57
N PHE A 278 -14.28 -9.28 23.25
CA PHE A 278 -15.09 -8.65 22.22
C PHE A 278 -14.97 -9.43 20.90
N VAL A 279 -15.92 -9.18 20.00
CA VAL A 279 -16.02 -9.83 18.68
C VAL A 279 -15.89 -8.77 17.59
N VAL A 280 -15.19 -9.08 16.50
CA VAL A 280 -15.07 -8.22 15.31
C VAL A 280 -15.85 -8.84 14.17
N TRP A 281 -16.82 -8.11 13.64
CA TRP A 281 -17.48 -8.44 12.38
C TRP A 281 -16.84 -7.67 11.22
N PRO A 282 -16.95 -8.19 9.98
CA PRO A 282 -16.44 -7.54 8.79
C PRO A 282 -17.17 -6.24 8.44
N GLU A 283 -16.56 -5.46 7.54
CA GLU A 283 -17.20 -4.31 6.90
C GLU A 283 -18.48 -4.76 6.19
N ASN A 284 -19.53 -3.95 6.28
CA ASN A 284 -20.82 -4.24 5.67
C ASN A 284 -21.42 -5.61 6.09
N SER A 285 -21.06 -6.11 7.28
CA SER A 285 -21.76 -7.25 7.92
C SER A 285 -23.26 -7.00 8.09
N SER A 286 -23.67 -5.72 8.16
CA SER A 286 -25.04 -5.28 7.95
C SER A 286 -25.12 -4.17 6.90
N ASP A 287 -25.57 -4.51 5.69
CA ASP A 287 -25.93 -3.52 4.65
C ASP A 287 -27.33 -2.90 4.85
N ILE A 288 -28.04 -3.35 5.88
CA ILE A 288 -29.28 -2.75 6.38
C ILE A 288 -28.89 -1.90 7.59
N ASP A 289 -29.30 -0.63 7.62
CA ASP A 289 -29.00 0.27 8.72
C ASP A 289 -29.61 -0.29 10.03
N PRO A 290 -28.80 -0.78 10.97
CA PRO A 290 -29.29 -1.44 12.16
C PRO A 290 -29.80 -0.45 13.22
N LEU A 291 -29.54 0.85 13.05
CA LEU A 291 -30.06 1.91 13.92
C LEU A 291 -31.46 2.33 13.48
N ALA A 292 -31.75 2.25 12.19
CA ALA A 292 -33.06 2.58 11.62
C ALA A 292 -33.98 1.36 11.46
N ASN A 293 -33.44 0.15 11.36
CA ASN A 293 -34.20 -1.08 11.15
C ASN A 293 -34.20 -1.98 12.40
N ALA A 294 -35.37 -2.11 13.04
CA ALA A 294 -35.53 -2.88 14.27
C ALA A 294 -35.18 -4.37 14.12
N ASP A 295 -35.53 -5.02 13.01
CA ASP A 295 -35.21 -6.44 12.78
C ASP A 295 -33.70 -6.67 12.72
N ALA A 296 -32.97 -5.82 11.98
CA ALA A 296 -31.51 -5.90 11.94
C ALA A 296 -30.89 -5.67 13.33
N GLY A 297 -31.36 -4.66 14.06
CA GLY A 297 -30.89 -4.38 15.42
C GLY A 297 -31.19 -5.49 16.43
N GLU A 298 -32.35 -6.13 16.34
CA GLU A 298 -32.73 -7.27 17.18
C GLU A 298 -31.82 -8.49 16.96
N GLN A 299 -31.43 -8.75 15.72
CA GLN A 299 -30.57 -9.89 15.36
C GLN A 299 -29.13 -9.70 15.83
N ILE A 300 -28.62 -8.48 15.72
CA ILE A 300 -27.32 -8.11 16.27
C ILE A 300 -27.36 -8.21 17.80
N SER A 301 -28.43 -7.71 18.42
CA SER A 301 -28.63 -7.81 19.87
C SER A 301 -28.73 -9.25 20.35
N LEU A 302 -29.41 -10.13 19.58
CA LEU A 302 -29.47 -11.57 19.84
C LEU A 302 -28.06 -12.19 19.84
N ALA A 303 -27.26 -11.88 18.81
CA ALA A 303 -25.88 -12.37 18.72
C ALA A 303 -25.01 -11.88 19.88
N ALA A 304 -25.03 -10.58 20.18
CA ALA A 304 -24.27 -9.96 21.27
C ALA A 304 -24.65 -10.57 22.63
N LYS A 305 -25.95 -10.72 22.92
CA LYS A 305 -26.44 -11.36 24.15
C LYS A 305 -26.04 -12.82 24.25
N ALA A 306 -26.09 -13.56 23.15
CA ALA A 306 -25.75 -14.98 23.14
C ALA A 306 -24.26 -15.21 23.42
N ILE A 307 -23.36 -14.41 22.82
CA ILE A 307 -21.92 -14.51 23.08
C ILE A 307 -21.52 -13.84 24.40
N GLY A 308 -22.33 -12.92 24.93
CA GLY A 308 -22.07 -12.23 26.19
C GLY A 308 -20.90 -11.25 26.13
N ALA A 309 -20.60 -10.71 24.95
CA ALA A 309 -19.50 -9.78 24.70
C ALA A 309 -19.89 -8.74 23.65
N PRO A 310 -19.34 -7.51 23.69
CA PRO A 310 -19.62 -6.51 22.68
C PRO A 310 -19.10 -6.93 21.30
N ILE A 311 -19.85 -6.54 20.27
CA ILE A 311 -19.54 -6.82 18.86
C ILE A 311 -19.21 -5.51 18.15
N LEU A 312 -18.07 -5.44 17.46
CA LEU A 312 -17.74 -4.38 16.51
C LEU A 312 -18.41 -4.69 15.18
N VAL A 313 -19.56 -4.08 14.93
CA VAL A 313 -20.44 -4.37 13.78
C VAL A 313 -20.14 -3.40 12.65
N GLY A 314 -19.66 -3.93 11.50
CA GLY A 314 -19.55 -3.15 10.27
C GLY A 314 -20.93 -2.95 9.63
N ALA A 315 -21.37 -1.71 9.49
CA ALA A 315 -22.71 -1.34 9.03
C ALA A 315 -22.70 -0.16 8.05
N VAL A 316 -23.72 -0.12 7.18
CA VAL A 316 -24.03 1.05 6.36
C VAL A 316 -25.11 1.86 7.05
N VAL A 317 -24.80 3.11 7.41
CA VAL A 317 -25.72 4.01 8.13
C VAL A 317 -26.05 5.21 7.25
N ALA A 318 -27.30 5.65 7.25
CA ALA A 318 -27.65 6.88 6.54
C ALA A 318 -26.96 8.09 7.20
N HIS A 319 -26.38 8.98 6.39
CA HIS A 319 -25.85 10.24 6.93
C HIS A 319 -27.02 11.10 7.46
N PRO A 320 -26.88 11.82 8.59
CA PRO A 320 -27.96 12.64 9.14
C PRO A 320 -28.57 13.64 8.15
N ASP A 321 -27.73 14.23 7.30
CA ASP A 321 -28.16 15.19 6.27
C ASP A 321 -28.56 14.53 4.94
N SER A 322 -28.66 13.19 4.90
CA SER A 322 -29.04 12.47 3.68
C SER A 322 -30.49 12.77 3.31
N THR A 323 -30.72 13.11 2.05
CA THR A 323 -32.06 13.34 1.49
C THR A 323 -32.28 12.44 0.27
N ARG A 324 -33.51 12.40 -0.25
CA ARG A 324 -33.81 11.65 -1.47
C ARG A 324 -33.03 12.19 -2.68
N ASP A 325 -32.86 13.49 -2.77
CA ASP A 325 -32.20 14.16 -3.91
C ASP A 325 -30.68 14.29 -3.72
N ASN A 326 -30.20 14.24 -2.47
CA ASN A 326 -28.80 14.20 -2.12
C ASN A 326 -28.53 13.03 -1.15
N PRO A 327 -28.48 11.79 -1.65
CA PRO A 327 -28.21 10.62 -0.81
C PRO A 327 -26.78 10.70 -0.27
N ALA A 328 -26.62 10.38 1.01
CA ALA A 328 -25.32 10.27 1.66
C ALA A 328 -25.34 9.15 2.70
N ALA A 329 -24.26 8.39 2.78
CA ALA A 329 -24.14 7.27 3.72
C ALA A 329 -22.77 7.28 4.42
N LEU A 330 -22.70 6.58 5.54
CA LEU A 330 -21.50 6.36 6.34
C LEU A 330 -21.20 4.87 6.38
N ASN A 331 -19.95 4.51 6.09
CA ASN A 331 -19.44 3.15 6.31
C ASN A 331 -18.87 3.12 7.72
N THR A 332 -19.54 2.37 8.60
CA THR A 332 -19.45 2.56 10.05
C THR A 332 -19.08 1.25 10.74
N VAL A 333 -18.28 1.33 11.79
CA VAL A 333 -18.11 0.24 12.76
C VAL A 333 -18.70 0.68 14.09
N ILE A 334 -19.77 0.01 14.53
CA ILE A 334 -20.51 0.33 15.75
C ILE A 334 -20.17 -0.70 16.83
N VAL A 335 -19.85 -0.24 18.04
CA VAL A 335 -19.78 -1.11 19.22
C VAL A 335 -21.20 -1.46 19.63
N TRP A 336 -21.55 -2.73 19.59
CA TRP A 336 -22.85 -3.23 20.03
C TRP A 336 -22.70 -4.00 21.33
N ASP A 337 -23.11 -3.38 22.44
CA ASP A 337 -23.05 -3.94 23.78
C ASP A 337 -24.17 -4.98 24.00
N PRO A 338 -23.91 -6.11 24.68
CA PRO A 338 -24.92 -7.12 24.96
C PRO A 338 -26.07 -6.64 25.86
N VAL A 339 -25.84 -5.62 26.69
CA VAL A 339 -26.82 -5.07 27.62
C VAL A 339 -27.42 -3.79 27.05
N ASP A 340 -26.57 -2.81 26.70
CA ASP A 340 -26.99 -1.46 26.36
C ASP A 340 -27.31 -1.27 24.87
N GLY A 341 -26.92 -2.22 24.00
CA GLY A 341 -27.12 -2.14 22.55
C GLY A 341 -26.08 -1.25 21.85
N PRO A 342 -26.43 -0.54 20.76
CA PRO A 342 -25.47 0.24 19.99
C PRO A 342 -24.89 1.42 20.79
N GLY A 343 -23.57 1.57 20.76
CA GLY A 343 -22.82 2.60 21.49
C GLY A 343 -21.86 3.39 20.61
N GLU A 344 -20.60 3.52 21.05
CA GLU A 344 -19.55 4.24 20.32
C GLU A 344 -19.36 3.67 18.91
N ARG A 345 -18.98 4.52 17.95
CA ARG A 345 -18.76 4.10 16.57
C ARG A 345 -17.62 4.86 15.91
N HIS A 346 -17.04 4.24 14.90
CA HIS A 346 -16.09 4.86 13.98
C HIS A 346 -16.66 4.88 12.57
N ASP A 347 -16.78 6.09 12.00
CA ASP A 347 -17.15 6.31 10.61
C ASP A 347 -15.88 6.38 9.75
N LYS A 348 -15.79 5.56 8.70
CA LYS A 348 -14.63 5.42 7.81
C LYS A 348 -14.18 6.78 7.28
N LYS A 349 -12.89 7.09 7.39
CA LYS A 349 -12.31 8.40 7.01
C LYS A 349 -11.77 8.41 5.59
N ILE A 350 -11.10 7.35 5.15
CA ILE A 350 -10.52 7.28 3.80
C ILE A 350 -11.45 6.45 2.93
N ILE A 351 -12.28 7.14 2.16
CA ILE A 351 -13.27 6.53 1.28
C ILE A 351 -12.61 6.08 -0.02
N GLN A 352 -12.94 4.87 -0.49
CA GLN A 352 -12.43 4.31 -1.73
C GLN A 352 -13.02 5.02 -2.96
N PRO A 353 -12.19 5.65 -3.82
CA PRO A 353 -12.66 6.25 -5.06
C PRO A 353 -13.23 5.21 -6.05
N PHE A 354 -14.22 5.62 -6.83
CA PHE A 354 -14.90 4.86 -7.89
C PHE A 354 -15.73 3.64 -7.41
N GLY A 355 -15.56 3.19 -6.17
CA GLY A 355 -16.42 2.19 -5.53
C GLY A 355 -17.41 2.83 -4.56
N GLU A 356 -16.89 3.42 -3.48
CA GLU A 356 -17.70 3.99 -2.39
C GLU A 356 -18.17 5.42 -2.66
N TYR A 357 -17.43 6.17 -3.48
CA TYR A 357 -17.87 7.46 -4.03
C TYR A 357 -17.32 7.66 -5.44
N LEU A 358 -17.95 8.55 -6.22
CA LEU A 358 -17.45 8.94 -7.54
C LEU A 358 -16.77 10.31 -7.49
N PRO A 359 -15.43 10.40 -7.61
CA PRO A 359 -14.76 11.67 -7.78
C PRO A 359 -15.30 12.39 -9.02
N TRP A 360 -15.52 13.70 -8.95
CA TRP A 360 -16.03 14.51 -10.07
C TRP A 360 -17.17 13.83 -10.85
N ARG A 361 -18.21 13.38 -10.12
CA ARG A 361 -19.33 12.57 -10.63
C ARG A 361 -19.84 13.05 -11.99
N GLY A 362 -20.08 14.34 -12.17
CA GLY A 362 -20.53 14.91 -13.45
C GLY A 362 -19.61 14.62 -14.64
N PHE A 363 -18.29 14.62 -14.46
CA PHE A 363 -17.33 14.29 -15.52
C PHE A 363 -17.28 12.78 -15.81
N PHE A 364 -17.13 11.95 -14.78
CA PHE A 364 -16.94 10.52 -14.98
C PHE A 364 -18.22 9.78 -15.37
N SER A 365 -19.41 10.27 -15.00
CA SER A 365 -20.69 9.76 -15.48
C SER A 365 -20.84 9.92 -17.00
N MET A 366 -20.20 10.91 -17.63
CA MET A 366 -20.19 11.03 -19.10
C MET A 366 -19.32 9.96 -19.78
N LEU A 367 -18.33 9.39 -19.08
CA LEU A 367 -17.38 8.44 -19.64
C LEU A 367 -17.84 6.98 -19.56
N SER A 368 -18.71 6.66 -18.59
CA SER A 368 -19.23 5.30 -18.42
C SER A 368 -20.51 5.28 -17.60
N SER A 369 -21.51 4.52 -18.07
CA SER A 369 -22.72 4.22 -17.29
C SER A 369 -22.44 3.39 -16.04
N TYR A 370 -21.29 2.70 -15.95
CA TYR A 370 -20.87 2.02 -14.72
C TYR A 370 -20.50 3.01 -13.60
N ALA A 371 -20.06 4.23 -13.96
CA ALA A 371 -19.65 5.24 -12.99
C ALA A 371 -20.82 5.67 -12.09
N GLU A 372 -22.06 5.65 -12.61
CA GLU A 372 -23.26 5.98 -11.83
C GLU A 372 -23.53 5.01 -10.68
N ARG A 373 -22.98 3.79 -10.73
CA ARG A 373 -23.13 2.76 -9.69
C ARG A 373 -22.26 3.01 -8.46
N ALA A 374 -21.29 3.92 -8.53
CA ALA A 374 -20.47 4.28 -7.38
C ALA A 374 -21.34 4.86 -6.28
N GLY A 375 -21.01 4.52 -5.03
CA GLY A 375 -21.77 4.89 -3.84
C GLY A 375 -21.80 6.39 -3.53
N TYR A 376 -22.44 6.73 -2.43
CA TYR A 376 -22.54 8.08 -1.90
C TYR A 376 -21.97 8.16 -0.48
N PHE A 377 -20.92 7.38 -0.22
CA PHE A 377 -20.25 7.44 1.07
C PHE A 377 -19.52 8.77 1.24
N VAL A 378 -19.64 9.33 2.44
CA VAL A 378 -18.91 10.53 2.85
C VAL A 378 -17.91 10.15 3.95
N PRO A 379 -16.76 10.85 4.05
CA PRO A 379 -15.77 10.58 5.09
C PRO A 379 -16.28 10.97 6.48
N GLY A 380 -15.96 10.15 7.48
CA GLY A 380 -16.09 10.50 8.89
C GLY A 380 -14.98 11.46 9.38
N ASP A 381 -15.05 11.86 10.64
CA ASP A 381 -14.12 12.82 11.28
C ASP A 381 -13.46 12.32 12.58
N GLY A 382 -13.93 11.22 13.17
CA GLY A 382 -13.44 10.65 14.44
C GLY A 382 -12.02 10.05 14.39
N ASN A 383 -11.31 9.99 15.52
CA ASN A 383 -9.88 9.64 15.62
C ASN A 383 -9.49 8.17 15.31
N GLY A 384 -10.43 7.35 14.83
CA GLY A 384 -10.17 5.94 14.47
C GLY A 384 -10.19 4.97 15.65
N VAL A 385 -10.66 5.36 16.84
CA VAL A 385 -10.71 4.48 18.01
C VAL A 385 -12.15 4.29 18.49
N VAL A 386 -12.47 3.08 18.96
CA VAL A 386 -13.68 2.78 19.74
C VAL A 386 -13.33 1.95 20.98
N GLN A 387 -14.16 2.02 22.03
CA GLN A 387 -14.00 1.23 23.24
C GLN A 387 -14.85 -0.05 23.19
N ALA A 388 -14.19 -1.21 23.16
CA ALA A 388 -14.84 -2.52 23.23
C ALA A 388 -14.51 -3.21 24.56
N ALA A 389 -15.48 -3.29 25.48
CA ALA A 389 -15.28 -3.84 26.83
C ALA A 389 -14.06 -3.24 27.56
N GLY A 390 -13.86 -1.92 27.44
CA GLY A 390 -12.74 -1.19 28.05
C GLY A 390 -11.40 -1.31 27.30
N VAL A 391 -11.37 -1.98 26.14
CA VAL A 391 -10.20 -2.06 25.27
C VAL A 391 -10.31 -0.98 24.17
N PRO A 392 -9.34 -0.05 24.05
CA PRO A 392 -9.27 0.88 22.93
C PRO A 392 -8.86 0.13 21.65
N VAL A 393 -9.79 -0.01 20.71
CA VAL A 393 -9.58 -0.69 19.42
C VAL A 393 -9.46 0.35 18.31
N GLY A 394 -8.34 0.32 17.59
CA GLY A 394 -8.14 1.15 16.40
C GLY A 394 -8.80 0.50 15.18
N ILE A 395 -9.67 1.22 14.49
CA ILE A 395 -10.39 0.72 13.32
C ILE A 395 -9.73 1.23 12.05
N THR A 396 -9.40 0.32 11.14
CA THR A 396 -8.93 0.65 9.79
C THR A 396 -9.73 -0.18 8.78
N THR A 397 -10.85 0.37 8.33
CA THR A 397 -11.83 -0.37 7.54
C THR A 397 -11.33 -0.57 6.10
N CYS A 398 -11.16 -1.82 5.69
CA CYS A 398 -10.91 -2.25 4.31
C CYS A 398 -9.81 -1.49 3.56
N TRP A 399 -10.19 -0.44 2.82
CA TRP A 399 -9.29 0.44 2.05
C TRP A 399 -8.34 1.22 2.95
N GLU A 400 -8.68 1.49 4.21
CA GLU A 400 -7.88 2.33 5.10
C GLU A 400 -6.55 1.70 5.51
N VAL A 401 -6.48 0.36 5.57
CA VAL A 401 -5.29 -0.37 6.07
C VAL A 401 -4.03 -0.12 5.24
N ILE A 402 -4.18 0.20 3.95
CA ILE A 402 -3.04 0.50 3.08
C ILE A 402 -2.44 1.88 3.37
N PHE A 403 -3.16 2.77 4.09
CA PHE A 403 -2.67 4.11 4.43
C PHE A 403 -2.17 4.15 5.88
N ASP A 404 -0.89 4.50 6.05
CA ASP A 404 -0.28 4.69 7.37
C ASP A 404 -1.13 5.61 8.26
N ARG A 405 -1.68 6.69 7.67
CA ARG A 405 -2.39 7.72 8.43
C ARG A 405 -3.55 7.21 9.26
N ALA A 406 -4.29 6.18 8.81
CA ALA A 406 -5.42 5.64 9.55
C ALA A 406 -4.98 4.82 10.78
N ALA A 407 -4.07 3.86 10.57
CA ALA A 407 -3.53 3.04 11.66
C ALA A 407 -2.70 3.87 12.66
N ARG A 408 -1.91 4.82 12.17
CA ARG A 408 -1.10 5.70 13.01
C ARG A 408 -1.96 6.64 13.86
N GLU A 409 -3.01 7.23 13.31
CA GLU A 409 -3.91 8.13 14.05
C GLU A 409 -4.59 7.41 15.20
N SER A 410 -5.12 6.20 14.97
CA SER A 410 -5.76 5.41 16.01
C SER A 410 -4.78 4.96 17.10
N VAL A 411 -3.55 4.58 16.75
CA VAL A 411 -2.52 4.19 17.74
C VAL A 411 -2.02 5.38 18.54
N LEU A 412 -1.84 6.54 17.92
CA LEU A 412 -1.53 7.79 18.64
C LEU A 412 -2.69 8.22 19.56
N SER A 413 -3.92 7.83 19.22
CA SER A 413 -5.13 8.06 20.02
C SER A 413 -5.37 6.98 21.10
N GLY A 414 -4.41 6.06 21.29
CA GLY A 414 -4.41 5.10 22.39
C GLY A 414 -4.84 3.68 22.02
N ALA A 415 -5.09 3.37 20.74
CA ALA A 415 -5.44 2.01 20.33
C ALA A 415 -4.39 0.98 20.80
N GLN A 416 -4.86 -0.11 21.41
CA GLN A 416 -4.03 -1.21 21.92
C GLN A 416 -4.03 -2.45 21.01
N VAL A 417 -4.98 -2.51 20.10
CA VAL A 417 -5.15 -3.50 19.03
C VAL A 417 -5.70 -2.76 17.80
N LEU A 418 -5.44 -3.28 16.61
CA LEU A 418 -6.06 -2.80 15.37
C LEU A 418 -7.07 -3.82 14.86
N ALA A 419 -8.25 -3.38 14.47
CA ALA A 419 -9.24 -4.17 13.76
C ALA A 419 -9.31 -3.69 12.31
N VAL A 420 -9.37 -4.65 11.38
CA VAL A 420 -9.52 -4.43 9.94
C VAL A 420 -10.79 -5.15 9.48
N PRO A 421 -11.98 -4.55 9.69
CA PRO A 421 -13.21 -5.04 9.06
C PRO A 421 -13.11 -4.82 7.55
N THR A 422 -13.41 -5.85 6.75
CA THR A 422 -13.31 -5.74 5.30
C THR A 422 -14.34 -6.57 4.55
N ASN A 423 -14.91 -5.99 3.49
CA ASN A 423 -15.81 -6.69 2.59
C ASN A 423 -15.09 -7.03 1.29
N ASN A 424 -14.68 -8.30 1.15
CA ASN A 424 -14.06 -8.80 -0.07
C ASN A 424 -15.05 -9.51 -1.01
N ALA A 425 -16.37 -9.37 -0.84
CA ALA A 425 -17.36 -10.10 -1.63
C ALA A 425 -17.34 -9.75 -3.13
N THR A 426 -16.86 -8.55 -3.46
CA THR A 426 -16.70 -8.06 -4.83
C THR A 426 -15.29 -8.26 -5.38
N PHE A 427 -14.38 -8.84 -4.60
CA PHE A 427 -12.96 -9.01 -4.92
C PHE A 427 -12.56 -10.48 -4.95
N ASP A 428 -11.42 -10.77 -5.58
CA ASP A 428 -10.88 -12.13 -5.63
C ASP A 428 -9.95 -12.43 -4.44
N GLN A 429 -9.49 -13.68 -4.39
CA GLN A 429 -8.54 -14.12 -3.36
C GLN A 429 -7.22 -13.33 -3.42
N THR A 430 -6.76 -12.96 -4.61
CA THR A 430 -5.52 -12.18 -4.80
C THR A 430 -5.57 -10.85 -4.07
N MET A 431 -6.68 -10.10 -4.21
CA MET A 431 -6.89 -8.85 -3.50
C MET A 431 -6.87 -9.05 -1.98
N SER A 432 -7.53 -10.13 -1.49
CA SER A 432 -7.55 -10.47 -0.06
C SER A 432 -6.14 -10.73 0.49
N GLU A 433 -5.29 -11.47 -0.25
CA GLU A 433 -3.90 -11.72 0.16
C GLU A 433 -3.03 -10.45 0.12
N GLN A 434 -3.26 -9.57 -0.87
CA GLN A 434 -2.60 -8.27 -0.94
C GLN A 434 -2.98 -7.37 0.25
N GLN A 435 -4.25 -7.38 0.66
CA GLN A 435 -4.72 -6.64 1.84
C GLN A 435 -4.16 -7.20 3.15
N LEU A 436 -4.03 -8.53 3.27
CA LEU A 436 -3.34 -9.15 4.41
C LEU A 436 -1.88 -8.71 4.49
N ALA A 437 -1.17 -8.60 3.36
CA ALA A 437 0.19 -8.06 3.35
C ALA A 437 0.26 -6.63 3.91
N PHE A 438 -0.72 -5.77 3.60
CA PHE A 438 -0.80 -4.43 4.21
C PHE A 438 -1.01 -4.52 5.73
N SER A 439 -1.94 -5.37 6.16
CA SER A 439 -2.23 -5.61 7.59
C SER A 439 -0.99 -6.11 8.35
N ARG A 440 -0.19 -6.99 7.75
CA ARG A 440 1.07 -7.49 8.30
C ARG A 440 2.12 -6.40 8.45
N ALA A 441 2.23 -5.50 7.47
CA ALA A 441 3.11 -4.34 7.60
C ALA A 441 2.65 -3.41 8.74
N ARG A 442 1.35 -3.12 8.86
CA ARG A 442 0.79 -2.28 9.95
C ARG A 442 1.00 -2.88 11.34
N ALA A 443 0.91 -4.20 11.47
CA ALA A 443 1.19 -4.90 12.73
C ALA A 443 2.61 -4.61 13.25
N VAL A 444 3.62 -4.72 12.37
CA VAL A 444 5.03 -4.47 12.72
C VAL A 444 5.32 -3.00 12.91
N GLU A 445 4.80 -2.18 12.00
CA GLU A 445 5.00 -0.73 11.99
C GLU A 445 4.47 -0.07 13.25
N HIS A 446 3.32 -0.50 13.77
CA HIS A 446 2.70 0.09 14.96
C HIS A 446 2.85 -0.74 16.23
N ASN A 447 3.53 -1.89 16.17
CA ASN A 447 3.67 -2.81 17.31
C ASN A 447 2.29 -3.15 17.90
N ARG A 448 1.36 -3.59 17.06
CA ARG A 448 -0.01 -3.96 17.44
C ARG A 448 -0.36 -5.33 16.88
N TYR A 449 -1.18 -6.08 17.62
CA TYR A 449 -1.93 -7.16 17.01
C TYR A 449 -2.94 -6.57 16.03
N VAL A 450 -3.15 -7.24 14.90
CA VAL A 450 -4.15 -6.84 13.90
C VAL A 450 -5.15 -7.97 13.72
N VAL A 451 -6.43 -7.65 13.89
CA VAL A 451 -7.56 -8.58 13.76
C VAL A 451 -8.29 -8.24 12.47
N VAL A 452 -8.07 -9.05 11.44
CA VAL A 452 -8.73 -8.90 10.14
C VAL A 452 -9.98 -9.75 10.13
N ALA A 453 -11.15 -9.11 9.95
CA ALA A 453 -12.44 -9.78 9.83
C ALA A 453 -12.97 -9.52 8.41
N ALA A 454 -13.02 -10.57 7.59
CA ALA A 454 -13.42 -10.51 6.20
C ALA A 454 -14.79 -11.18 5.98
N THR A 455 -15.65 -10.61 5.13
CA THR A 455 -16.97 -11.21 4.82
C THR A 455 -16.82 -12.54 4.08
N THR A 456 -16.10 -12.54 2.95
CA THR A 456 -15.81 -13.70 2.08
C THR A 456 -14.31 -13.88 1.85
N GLY A 457 -13.51 -12.90 2.27
CA GLY A 457 -12.06 -12.88 2.12
C GLY A 457 -11.38 -13.82 3.11
N ILE A 458 -10.10 -13.56 3.37
CA ILE A 458 -9.34 -14.28 4.39
C ILE A 458 -9.33 -13.42 5.66
N SER A 459 -9.99 -13.91 6.71
CA SER A 459 -9.84 -13.36 8.06
C SER A 459 -8.54 -13.87 8.68
N ALA A 460 -7.90 -13.06 9.52
CA ALA A 460 -6.62 -13.41 10.13
C ALA A 460 -6.39 -12.70 11.47
N ILE A 461 -5.64 -13.35 12.36
CA ILE A 461 -5.03 -12.72 13.53
C ILE A 461 -3.54 -12.58 13.27
N ILE A 462 -3.03 -11.35 13.28
CA ILE A 462 -1.64 -11.05 12.94
C ILE A 462 -0.92 -10.51 14.17
N ALA A 463 0.24 -11.09 14.48
CA ALA A 463 1.10 -10.68 15.59
C ALA A 463 1.91 -9.41 15.26
N PRO A 464 2.40 -8.67 16.27
CA PRO A 464 3.26 -7.50 16.10
C PRO A 464 4.59 -7.72 15.35
N ASP A 465 4.95 -8.96 15.01
CA ASP A 465 6.10 -9.29 14.14
C ASP A 465 5.68 -9.58 12.69
N GLY A 466 4.40 -9.41 12.36
CA GLY A 466 3.83 -9.61 11.04
C GLY A 466 3.51 -11.07 10.71
N ARG A 467 3.66 -12.02 11.66
CA ARG A 467 3.20 -13.40 11.46
C ARG A 467 1.68 -13.51 11.58
N GLU A 468 1.08 -14.25 10.67
CA GLU A 468 -0.29 -14.74 10.79
C GLU A 468 -0.31 -15.86 11.84
N LEU A 469 -0.99 -15.63 12.97
CA LEU A 469 -1.15 -16.62 14.04
C LEU A 469 -2.28 -17.62 13.72
N ALA A 470 -3.31 -17.13 13.05
CA ALA A 470 -4.43 -17.92 12.56
C ALA A 470 -5.03 -17.24 11.33
N ARG A 471 -5.62 -18.04 10.44
CA ARG A 471 -6.33 -17.55 9.25
C ARG A 471 -7.50 -18.47 8.90
N THR A 472 -8.52 -17.92 8.26
CA THR A 472 -9.63 -18.68 7.66
C THR A 472 -9.33 -19.04 6.20
N GLU A 473 -10.16 -19.92 5.64
CA GLU A 473 -10.18 -20.19 4.20
C GLU A 473 -10.97 -19.09 3.45
N TRP A 474 -10.59 -18.84 2.20
CA TRP A 474 -11.31 -17.91 1.33
C TRP A 474 -12.69 -18.50 0.94
N PHE A 475 -13.71 -17.64 0.91
CA PHE A 475 -15.07 -17.96 0.45
C PHE A 475 -15.78 -19.08 1.25
N GLN A 476 -15.44 -19.22 2.53
CA GLN A 476 -16.08 -20.16 3.48
C GLN A 476 -16.49 -19.43 4.75
N PRO A 477 -17.56 -19.83 5.46
CA PRO A 477 -17.79 -19.36 6.82
C PRO A 477 -16.66 -19.80 7.75
N GLY A 478 -16.33 -18.98 8.74
CA GLY A 478 -15.29 -19.30 9.71
C GLY A 478 -15.28 -18.38 10.92
N THR A 479 -14.64 -18.85 11.99
CA THR A 479 -14.43 -18.10 13.22
C THR A 479 -12.98 -18.26 13.65
N LEU A 480 -12.32 -17.14 13.96
CA LEU A 480 -11.06 -17.12 14.69
C LEU A 480 -11.35 -16.66 16.10
N ASN A 481 -10.91 -17.39 17.13
CA ASN A 481 -11.06 -17.00 18.53
C ASN A 481 -9.74 -17.26 19.27
N MET A 482 -9.01 -16.20 19.61
CA MET A 482 -7.62 -16.32 20.05
C MET A 482 -7.25 -15.29 21.11
N ALA A 483 -6.41 -15.71 22.05
CA ALA A 483 -5.78 -14.81 23.02
C ALA A 483 -4.69 -13.97 22.34
N ILE A 484 -4.77 -12.65 22.51
CA ILE A 484 -3.80 -11.67 22.04
C ILE A 484 -3.36 -10.76 23.19
N ARG A 485 -2.25 -10.04 23.01
CA ARG A 485 -1.77 -9.07 24.01
C ARG A 485 -2.09 -7.63 23.63
N LEU A 486 -2.49 -6.83 24.60
CA LEU A 486 -2.79 -5.41 24.45
C LEU A 486 -1.49 -4.60 24.52
N LYS A 487 -1.04 -4.08 23.37
CA LYS A 487 0.23 -3.34 23.26
C LYS A 487 0.00 -1.85 23.46
N THR A 488 0.85 -1.18 24.22
CA THR A 488 0.78 0.29 24.41
C THR A 488 1.98 1.03 23.82
N ALA A 489 3.17 0.42 23.83
CA ALA A 489 4.41 1.05 23.35
C ALA A 489 4.30 1.53 21.89
N LEU A 490 4.76 2.76 21.66
CA LEU A 490 4.83 3.38 20.33
C LEU A 490 6.17 3.07 19.65
N THR A 491 6.13 2.77 18.36
CA THR A 491 7.34 2.58 17.56
C THR A 491 7.90 3.92 17.06
N PRO A 492 9.19 3.98 16.68
CA PRO A 492 9.74 5.12 15.95
C PRO A 492 8.94 5.46 14.68
N ALA A 493 8.46 4.45 13.94
CA ALA A 493 7.62 4.68 12.77
C ALA A 493 6.28 5.35 13.13
N THR A 494 5.65 4.97 14.24
CA THR A 494 4.40 5.59 14.70
C THR A 494 4.61 7.06 15.08
N GLN A 495 5.75 7.38 15.67
CA GLN A 495 6.06 8.74 16.12
C GLN A 495 6.58 9.65 14.98
N TRP A 496 7.42 9.11 14.09
CA TRP A 496 8.22 9.91 13.15
C TRP A 496 8.11 9.45 11.70
N GLY A 497 7.29 8.45 11.38
CA GLY A 497 7.10 7.91 10.03
C GLY A 497 6.85 9.00 8.96
N PRO A 498 5.93 9.95 9.18
CA PRO A 498 5.72 11.07 8.26
C PRO A 498 6.96 11.94 8.03
N LEU A 499 7.78 12.15 9.06
CA LEU A 499 9.03 12.92 8.96
C LEU A 499 10.08 12.16 8.15
N VAL A 500 10.20 10.84 8.35
CA VAL A 500 11.09 9.97 7.55
C VAL A 500 10.68 10.01 6.08
N GLN A 501 9.39 9.84 5.78
CA GLN A 501 8.88 9.92 4.41
C GLN A 501 9.16 11.31 3.79
N PHE A 502 8.89 12.38 4.53
CA PHE A 502 9.16 13.74 4.09
C PHE A 502 10.66 13.94 3.76
N ALA A 503 11.56 13.50 4.63
CA ALA A 503 13.00 13.62 4.40
C ALA A 503 13.45 12.86 3.14
N LEU A 504 12.99 11.62 2.95
CA LEU A 504 13.30 10.81 1.76
C LEU A 504 12.82 11.48 0.46
N VAL A 505 11.59 12.01 0.46
CA VAL A 505 11.00 12.69 -0.70
C VAL A 505 11.70 14.01 -0.97
N ALA A 506 11.96 14.82 0.05
CA ALA A 506 12.63 16.11 -0.09
C ALA A 506 14.05 15.96 -0.66
N LEU A 507 14.81 14.97 -0.17
CA LEU A 507 16.13 14.66 -0.70
C LEU A 507 16.07 14.15 -2.15
N GLY A 508 15.07 13.34 -2.50
CA GLY A 508 14.84 12.88 -3.87
C GLY A 508 14.53 14.02 -4.83
N ILE A 509 13.66 14.97 -4.43
CA ILE A 509 13.34 16.16 -5.21
C ILE A 509 14.59 17.05 -5.37
N GLY A 510 15.33 17.29 -4.29
CA GLY A 510 16.57 18.07 -4.33
C GLY A 510 17.63 17.46 -5.26
N ALA A 511 17.75 16.13 -5.28
CA ALA A 511 18.64 15.43 -6.20
C ALA A 511 18.20 15.59 -7.66
N ALA A 512 16.91 15.42 -7.95
CA ALA A 512 16.37 15.63 -9.30
C ALA A 512 16.59 17.07 -9.80
N ALA A 513 16.35 18.08 -8.95
CA ALA A 513 16.60 19.48 -9.26
C ALA A 513 18.09 19.75 -9.55
N SER A 514 18.99 19.16 -8.75
CA SER A 514 20.44 19.28 -8.94
C SER A 514 20.90 18.62 -10.25
N GLY A 515 20.36 17.45 -10.58
CA GLY A 515 20.63 16.74 -11.83
C GLY A 515 20.16 17.53 -13.06
N LEU A 516 18.96 18.11 -12.99
CA LEU A 516 18.43 18.99 -14.03
C LEU A 516 19.31 20.23 -14.22
N TRP A 517 19.67 20.90 -13.13
CA TRP A 517 20.49 22.11 -13.16
C TRP A 517 21.86 21.88 -13.79
N ARG A 518 22.54 20.77 -13.45
CA ARG A 518 23.81 20.40 -14.10
C ARG A 518 23.67 20.21 -15.60
N ARG A 519 22.59 19.55 -16.05
CA ARG A 519 22.33 19.34 -17.48
C ARG A 519 22.06 20.63 -18.23
N VAL A 520 21.28 21.54 -17.64
CA VAL A 520 21.02 22.86 -18.22
C VAL A 520 22.32 23.67 -18.33
N ARG A 521 23.18 23.65 -17.30
CA ARG A 521 24.48 24.33 -17.34
C ARG A 521 25.45 23.73 -18.37
N HIS A 522 25.53 22.40 -18.46
CA HIS A 522 26.38 21.74 -19.45
C HIS A 522 25.88 21.92 -20.89
N ASN A 523 24.56 22.04 -21.10
CA ASN A 523 23.97 22.35 -22.40
C ASN A 523 23.90 23.88 -22.68
N GLY A 524 24.46 24.71 -21.79
CA GLY A 524 24.30 26.16 -21.71
C GLY A 524 25.19 27.02 -22.62
N GLY A 525 25.40 26.61 -23.87
CA GLY A 525 25.78 27.53 -24.97
C GLY A 525 24.56 28.19 -25.64
N LEU A 526 23.45 28.35 -24.91
CA LEU A 526 22.17 28.88 -25.41
C LEU A 526 22.00 30.40 -25.26
N LEU A 527 23.06 31.09 -24.84
CA LEU A 527 23.22 32.54 -24.96
C LEU A 527 24.55 32.81 -25.68
N ARG A 528 24.60 32.55 -27.00
CA ARG A 528 25.52 33.33 -27.84
C ARG A 528 24.87 34.71 -28.01
N PRO A 529 25.53 35.82 -27.65
CA PRO A 529 25.10 37.11 -28.13
C PRO A 529 25.11 37.01 -29.66
N THR A 530 23.97 37.28 -30.29
CA THR A 530 23.94 37.57 -31.72
C THR A 530 24.94 38.70 -31.95
N GLY A 531 26.08 38.37 -32.55
CA GLY A 531 27.11 39.34 -32.87
C GLY A 531 26.51 40.47 -33.69
N GLU A 532 26.86 41.69 -33.29
CA GLU A 532 26.71 42.89 -34.08
C GLU A 532 27.27 42.63 -35.49
N SER A 533 26.37 42.55 -36.47
CA SER A 533 26.72 42.72 -37.87
C SER A 533 26.18 44.08 -38.31
N GLY A 534 27.06 45.06 -38.44
CA GLY A 534 26.75 46.28 -39.20
C GLY A 534 27.38 47.56 -38.68
N ALA A 535 28.68 47.76 -38.92
CA ALA A 535 29.21 49.07 -39.28
C ALA A 535 30.64 48.95 -39.83
N SER A 536 30.88 49.69 -40.92
CA SER A 536 32.14 50.07 -41.57
C SER A 536 33.02 48.96 -42.16
N ASP A 537 32.88 48.75 -43.47
CA ASP A 537 34.01 48.68 -44.39
C ASP A 537 33.52 48.98 -45.82
N LEU A 538 33.42 50.27 -46.12
CA LEU A 538 33.34 50.83 -47.47
C LEU A 538 34.31 52.02 -47.48
N GLU A 539 35.25 51.99 -48.43
CA GLU A 539 36.37 52.93 -48.71
C GLU A 539 37.72 52.24 -48.43
N THR A 540 38.50 51.75 -49.39
CA THR A 540 38.93 52.41 -50.62
C THR A 540 39.72 51.40 -51.46
N ARG A 541 39.37 51.26 -52.75
CA ARG A 541 40.28 50.79 -53.80
C ARG A 541 40.40 51.91 -54.82
N GLY A 542 41.63 52.37 -55.06
CA GLY A 542 42.00 53.04 -56.30
C GLY A 542 42.78 54.34 -56.15
N ALA A 543 44.11 54.25 -56.05
CA ALA A 543 45.06 55.13 -56.75
C ALA A 543 46.50 54.59 -56.61
N SER A 544 47.19 54.57 -57.76
CA SER A 544 48.61 54.24 -58.04
C SER A 544 49.10 52.82 -57.79
#